data_AF-A0A2M7CY82-F1
#
_entry.id   AF-A0A2M7CY82-F1
#
_cell.length_a   1.000
_cell.length_b   1.000
_cell.length_c   1.000
_cell.angle_alpha   90.00
_cell.angle_beta   90.00
_cell.angle_gamma   90.00
#
_symmetry.space_group_name_H-M   'P 1'
#
loop_
_entity.id
_entity.type
_entity.pdbx_description
1 polymer ?
#
loop_
_entity_poly.entity_id
_entity_poly.type
_entity_poly.pdbx_seq_one_letter_code
_entity_poly.pdbx_strand_id
1 'polypeptide(L)'
;MFNKKDILTKRLEKLDAHYSAIKEYKELIDGMLQEKNILTVENFNFIQAQERALFDAYLKRFTSIQDFLGSKIFPLLLEISGISTSKMTEVLDYIEKEEIIDSLEHWIEIREIRNELEHDYPDELQEALDDLKYCIDNFETLQSYYLNVKNFVKRFTL
;
A
#
# COMPACT_ATOMS: atom_id res chain seq x y z
N MET A 1 -22.81 -21.16 -5.65
CA MET A 1 -22.50 -20.17 -4.60
C MET A 1 -21.01 -20.28 -4.35
N PHE A 2 -20.19 -19.31 -4.79
CA PHE A 2 -18.75 -19.36 -4.51
C PHE A 2 -18.56 -19.38 -3.00
N ASN A 3 -17.80 -20.35 -2.48
CA ASN A 3 -17.47 -20.39 -1.06
C ASN A 3 -16.66 -19.14 -0.73
N LYS A 4 -17.04 -18.39 0.32
CA LYS A 4 -16.31 -17.17 0.73
C LYS A 4 -14.84 -17.44 0.99
N LYS A 5 -14.49 -18.67 1.41
CA LYS A 5 -13.10 -19.13 1.53
C LYS A 5 -12.35 -19.16 0.19
N ASP A 6 -13.00 -19.55 -0.91
CA ASP A 6 -12.40 -19.54 -2.24
C ASP A 6 -12.17 -18.09 -2.73
N ILE A 7 -13.12 -17.19 -2.43
CA ILE A 7 -12.98 -15.76 -2.74
C ILE A 7 -11.81 -15.17 -1.96
N LEU A 8 -11.72 -15.47 -0.66
CA LEU A 8 -10.61 -15.03 0.18
C LEU A 8 -9.27 -15.53 -0.35
N THR A 9 -9.17 -16.81 -0.69
CA THR A 9 -7.96 -17.42 -1.25
C THR A 9 -7.48 -16.67 -2.49
N LYS A 10 -8.37 -16.47 -3.47
CA LYS A 10 -8.04 -15.72 -4.71
C LYS A 10 -7.65 -14.27 -4.44
N ARG A 11 -8.29 -13.62 -3.46
CA ARG A 11 -7.92 -12.24 -3.08
C ARG A 11 -6.55 -12.21 -2.40
N LEU A 12 -6.21 -13.19 -1.58
CA LEU A 12 -4.90 -13.28 -0.96
C LEU A 12 -3.80 -13.57 -1.98
N GLU A 13 -4.02 -14.45 -2.95
CA GLU A 13 -3.09 -14.66 -4.07
C GLU A 13 -2.83 -13.36 -4.85
N LYS A 14 -3.89 -12.58 -5.10
CA LYS A 14 -3.77 -11.27 -5.75
C LYS A 14 -3.03 -10.25 -4.86
N LEU A 15 -3.28 -10.26 -3.55
CA LEU A 15 -2.57 -9.41 -2.59
C LEU A 15 -1.08 -9.76 -2.57
N ASP A 16 -0.73 -11.04 -2.55
CA ASP A 16 0.66 -11.53 -2.58
C ASP A 16 1.37 -11.06 -3.86
N ALA A 17 0.69 -11.09 -5.00
CA ALA A 17 1.22 -10.56 -6.27
C ALA A 17 1.46 -9.04 -6.22
N HIS A 18 0.53 -8.27 -5.62
CA HIS A 18 0.72 -6.83 -5.42
C HIS A 18 1.90 -6.52 -4.49
N TYR A 19 2.01 -7.23 -3.37
CA TYR A 19 3.10 -7.08 -2.42
C TYR A 19 4.46 -7.46 -3.01
N SER A 20 4.53 -8.58 -3.75
CA SER A 20 5.78 -9.00 -4.40
C SER A 20 6.26 -7.94 -5.40
N ALA A 21 5.36 -7.40 -6.22
CA ALA A 21 5.71 -6.37 -7.20
C ALA A 21 6.22 -5.08 -6.56
N ILE A 22 5.57 -4.57 -5.50
CA ILE A 22 6.06 -3.35 -4.83
C ILE A 22 7.39 -3.59 -4.14
N LYS A 23 7.59 -4.76 -3.54
CA LYS A 23 8.85 -5.14 -2.88
C LYS A 23 10.01 -5.18 -3.87
N GLU A 24 9.83 -5.75 -5.05
CA GLU A 24 10.84 -5.73 -6.12
C GLU A 24 11.23 -4.30 -6.52
N TYR A 25 10.24 -3.41 -6.69
CA TYR A 25 10.53 -2.00 -6.99
C TYR A 25 11.23 -1.28 -5.83
N LYS A 26 10.86 -1.57 -4.58
CA LYS A 26 11.53 -1.02 -3.40
C LYS A 26 12.99 -1.41 -3.35
N GLU A 27 13.30 -2.68 -3.60
CA GLU A 27 14.68 -3.20 -3.62
C GLU A 27 15.53 -2.55 -4.72
N LEU A 28 14.93 -2.31 -5.89
CA LEU A 28 15.59 -1.58 -6.98
C LEU A 28 15.86 -0.11 -6.61
N ILE A 29 14.88 0.55 -6.00
CA ILE A 29 15.01 1.94 -5.53
C ILE A 29 16.09 2.05 -4.44
N ASP A 30 16.09 1.12 -3.48
CA ASP A 30 17.08 1.11 -2.41
C ASP A 30 18.49 0.94 -2.95
N GLY A 31 18.69 0.01 -3.89
CA GLY A 31 19.97 -0.17 -4.58
C GLY A 31 20.43 1.12 -5.29
N MET A 32 19.54 1.76 -6.04
CA MET A 32 19.83 3.04 -6.71
C MET A 32 20.19 4.16 -5.72
N LEU A 33 19.49 4.24 -4.59
CA LEU A 33 19.73 5.24 -3.56
C LEU A 33 21.06 5.07 -2.82
N GLN A 34 21.62 3.85 -2.78
CA GLN A 34 22.98 3.64 -2.26
C GLN A 34 24.06 4.20 -3.19
N GLU A 35 23.79 4.26 -4.50
CA GLU A 35 24.75 4.72 -5.51
C GLU A 35 24.62 6.23 -5.81
N LYS A 36 23.40 6.78 -5.70
CA LYS A 36 23.08 8.14 -6.10
C LYS A 36 22.08 8.78 -5.14
N ASN A 37 22.41 9.96 -4.62
CA ASN A 37 21.52 10.73 -3.76
C ASN A 37 20.46 11.50 -4.58
N ILE A 38 19.42 10.82 -5.08
CA ILE A 38 18.36 11.45 -5.88
C ILE A 38 17.26 12.14 -5.05
N LEU A 39 17.27 12.00 -3.72
CA LEU A 39 16.22 12.52 -2.83
C LEU A 39 16.40 14.00 -2.47
N THR A 40 16.98 14.77 -3.38
CA THR A 40 17.09 16.23 -3.32
C THR A 40 16.50 16.82 -4.59
N VAL A 41 15.88 18.00 -4.51
CA VAL A 41 15.24 18.63 -5.69
C VAL A 41 16.22 18.79 -6.85
N GLU A 42 17.46 19.21 -6.55
CA GLU A 42 18.51 19.37 -7.55
C GLU A 42 18.76 18.07 -8.32
N ASN A 43 18.95 16.95 -7.62
CA ASN A 43 19.25 15.67 -8.27
C ASN A 43 18.00 15.03 -8.88
N PHE A 44 16.84 15.21 -8.26
CA PHE A 44 15.55 14.73 -8.75
C PHE A 44 15.18 15.37 -10.09
N ASN A 45 15.55 16.63 -10.32
CA ASN A 45 15.35 17.32 -11.59
C ASN A 45 16.09 16.65 -12.77
N PHE A 46 17.22 15.97 -12.49
CA PHE A 46 18.09 15.37 -13.49
C PHE A 46 18.00 13.84 -13.55
N ILE A 47 16.94 13.24 -12.99
CA ILE A 47 16.73 11.81 -13.11
C ILE A 47 16.49 11.39 -14.55
N GLN A 48 17.03 10.24 -14.93
CA GLN A 48 16.87 9.64 -16.24
C GLN A 48 15.44 9.11 -16.41
N ALA A 49 15.00 8.95 -17.66
CA ALA A 49 13.66 8.46 -17.97
C ALA A 49 13.38 7.07 -17.34
N GLN A 50 14.39 6.22 -17.25
CA GLN A 50 14.29 4.90 -16.60
C GLN A 50 14.08 5.01 -15.08
N GLU A 51 14.78 5.94 -14.43
CA GLU A 51 14.64 6.20 -12.98
C GLU A 51 13.24 6.75 -12.67
N ARG A 52 12.77 7.70 -13.50
CA ARG A 52 11.40 8.23 -13.41
C ARG A 52 10.35 7.12 -13.56
N ALA A 53 10.46 6.31 -14.60
CA ALA A 53 9.54 5.19 -14.83
C ALA A 53 9.54 4.17 -13.68
N LEU A 54 10.69 3.96 -13.03
CA LEU A 54 10.80 3.12 -11.84
C LEU A 54 10.00 3.71 -10.66
N PHE A 55 10.15 5.01 -10.39
CA PHE A 55 9.38 5.69 -9.34
C PHE A 55 7.88 5.67 -9.62
N ASP A 56 7.48 5.97 -10.85
CA ASP A 56 6.07 5.97 -11.25
C ASP A 56 5.44 4.58 -11.07
N ALA A 57 6.20 3.53 -11.42
CA ALA A 57 5.78 2.16 -11.20
C ALA A 57 5.66 1.85 -9.70
N TYR A 58 6.63 2.26 -8.88
CA TYR A 58 6.59 2.09 -7.43
C TYR A 58 5.37 2.77 -6.80
N LEU A 59 5.17 4.06 -7.07
CA LEU A 59 4.05 4.86 -6.55
C LEU A 59 2.71 4.25 -6.93
N LYS A 60 2.55 3.85 -8.19
CA LYS A 60 1.36 3.13 -8.66
C LYS A 60 1.13 1.82 -7.91
N ARG A 61 2.19 1.08 -7.56
CA ARG A 61 2.05 -0.15 -6.77
C ARG A 61 1.72 0.13 -5.31
N PHE A 62 2.30 1.18 -4.72
CA PHE A 62 2.03 1.65 -3.36
C PHE A 62 0.56 1.98 -3.17
N THR A 63 -0.04 2.74 -4.09
CA THR A 63 -1.48 3.05 -4.07
C THR A 63 -2.35 1.82 -4.34
N SER A 64 -1.96 0.98 -5.30
CA SER A 64 -2.72 -0.23 -5.67
C SER A 64 -2.92 -1.19 -4.49
N ILE A 65 -1.89 -1.41 -3.67
CA ILE A 65 -2.00 -2.33 -2.53
C ILE A 65 -2.89 -1.75 -1.43
N GLN A 66 -2.81 -0.44 -1.14
CA GLN A 66 -3.69 0.22 -0.18
C GLN A 66 -5.16 0.12 -0.60
N ASP A 67 -5.46 0.42 -1.87
CA ASP A 67 -6.82 0.34 -2.38
C ASP A 67 -7.36 -1.08 -2.37
N PHE A 68 -6.52 -2.07 -2.68
CA PHE A 68 -6.92 -3.46 -2.64
C PHE A 68 -7.16 -3.95 -1.20
N LEU A 69 -6.30 -3.56 -0.26
CA LEU A 69 -6.47 -3.82 1.17
C LEU A 69 -7.79 -3.24 1.67
N GLY A 70 -7.97 -1.92 1.53
CA GLY A 70 -9.13 -1.19 2.05
C GLY A 70 -10.45 -1.61 1.40
N SER A 71 -10.49 -1.75 0.08
CA SER A 71 -11.76 -1.98 -0.63
C SER A 71 -12.16 -3.44 -0.77
N LYS A 72 -11.20 -4.38 -0.75
CA LYS A 72 -11.45 -5.82 -1.02
C LYS A 72 -11.05 -6.74 0.12
N ILE A 73 -9.95 -6.49 0.80
CA ILE A 73 -9.47 -7.41 1.84
C ILE A 73 -10.21 -7.13 3.15
N PHE A 74 -10.13 -5.92 3.67
CA PHE A 74 -10.66 -5.56 4.99
C PHE A 74 -12.14 -5.92 5.16
N PRO A 75 -13.06 -5.56 4.25
CA PRO A 75 -14.47 -5.92 4.42
C PRO A 75 -14.71 -7.43 4.41
N LEU A 76 -13.94 -8.18 3.60
CA LEU A 76 -14.09 -9.62 3.49
C LEU A 76 -13.58 -10.35 4.74
N LEU A 77 -12.50 -9.85 5.36
CA LEU A 77 -11.99 -10.41 6.61
C LEU A 77 -13.05 -10.33 7.72
N LEU A 78 -13.70 -9.18 7.86
CA LEU A 78 -14.78 -8.99 8.84
C LEU A 78 -15.98 -9.87 8.53
N GLU A 79 -16.40 -9.93 7.26
CA GLU A 79 -17.51 -10.78 6.83
C GLU A 79 -17.29 -12.26 7.13
N ILE A 80 -16.07 -12.77 6.92
CA ILE A 80 -15.68 -14.16 7.23
C ILE A 80 -15.59 -14.40 8.75
N SER A 81 -15.26 -13.36 9.51
CA SER A 81 -15.25 -13.38 10.98
C SER A 81 -16.65 -13.29 11.60
N GLY A 82 -17.70 -13.19 10.77
CA GLY A 82 -19.09 -13.05 11.23
C GLY A 82 -19.46 -11.63 11.66
N ILE A 83 -18.60 -10.65 11.38
CA ILE A 83 -18.84 -9.23 11.68
C ILE A 83 -19.50 -8.59 10.47
N SER A 84 -20.71 -8.07 10.65
CA SER A 84 -21.44 -7.33 9.62
C SER A 84 -21.22 -5.83 9.79
N THR A 85 -20.64 -5.20 8.79
CA THR A 85 -20.41 -3.75 8.74
C THR A 85 -21.23 -3.11 7.62
N SER A 86 -21.76 -1.92 7.86
CA SER A 86 -22.57 -1.18 6.87
C SER A 86 -21.79 -0.03 6.20
N LYS A 87 -20.73 0.46 6.85
CA LYS A 87 -19.93 1.61 6.41
C LYS A 87 -18.45 1.27 6.42
N MET A 88 -17.69 1.95 5.57
CA MET A 88 -16.22 1.80 5.53
C MET A 88 -15.55 2.25 6.84
N THR A 89 -16.09 3.27 7.50
CA THR A 89 -15.57 3.72 8.81
C THR A 89 -15.63 2.60 9.85
N GLU A 90 -16.76 1.88 9.91
CA GLU A 90 -16.91 0.72 10.80
C GLU A 90 -15.92 -0.39 10.45
N VAL A 91 -15.66 -0.62 9.15
CA VAL A 91 -14.65 -1.59 8.72
C VAL A 91 -13.29 -1.20 9.30
N LEU A 92 -12.86 0.04 9.11
CA LEU A 92 -11.53 0.47 9.56
C LEU A 92 -11.41 0.45 11.09
N ASP A 93 -12.45 0.82 11.83
CA ASP A 93 -12.47 0.73 13.30
C ASP A 93 -12.21 -0.71 13.79
N TYR A 94 -12.76 -1.72 13.12
CA TYR A 94 -12.50 -3.12 13.46
C TYR A 94 -11.11 -3.58 13.04
N ILE A 95 -10.62 -3.14 11.87
CA ILE A 95 -9.29 -3.49 11.36
C ILE A 95 -8.20 -2.93 12.27
N GLU A 96 -8.37 -1.71 12.78
CA GLU A 96 -7.50 -1.11 13.81
C GLU A 96 -7.54 -1.91 15.12
N LYS A 97 -8.73 -2.26 15.61
CA LYS A 97 -8.88 -3.08 16.84
C LYS A 97 -8.27 -4.48 16.72
N GLU A 98 -8.24 -5.04 15.52
CA GLU A 98 -7.58 -6.32 15.23
C GLU A 98 -6.07 -6.16 14.98
N GLU A 99 -5.53 -4.96 15.16
CA GLU A 99 -4.12 -4.60 14.98
C GLU A 99 -3.62 -4.91 13.57
N ILE A 100 -4.51 -4.89 12.57
CA ILE A 100 -4.15 -5.08 11.18
C ILE A 100 -3.50 -3.83 10.62
N ILE A 101 -4.08 -2.67 10.96
CA ILE A 101 -3.45 -1.34 10.81
C ILE A 101 -3.06 -0.83 12.19
N ASP A 102 -2.09 0.07 12.25
CA ASP A 102 -1.57 0.63 13.50
C ASP A 102 -2.50 1.70 14.10
N SER A 103 -3.08 2.54 13.26
CA SER A 103 -4.13 3.49 13.62
C SER A 103 -4.99 3.86 12.40
N LEU A 104 -6.23 4.25 12.66
CA LEU A 104 -7.11 4.80 11.61
C LEU A 104 -6.54 6.09 11.01
N GLU A 105 -5.95 6.95 11.84
CA GLU A 105 -5.38 8.23 11.43
C GLU A 105 -4.22 8.03 10.44
N HIS A 106 -3.25 7.18 10.78
CA HIS A 106 -2.11 6.90 9.90
C HIS A 106 -2.53 6.18 8.60
N TRP A 107 -3.52 5.29 8.68
CA TRP A 107 -4.10 4.69 7.47
C TRP A 107 -4.74 5.74 6.54
N ILE A 108 -5.41 6.75 7.10
CA ILE A 108 -5.97 7.85 6.31
C ILE A 108 -4.84 8.69 5.71
N GLU A 109 -3.85 9.09 6.52
CA GLU A 109 -2.70 9.90 6.11
C GLU A 109 -1.95 9.28 4.91
N ILE A 110 -1.57 8.00 5.01
CA ILE A 110 -0.89 7.27 3.92
C ILE A 110 -1.75 7.24 2.63
N ARG A 111 -3.08 7.25 2.77
CA ARG A 111 -4.02 7.26 1.64
C ARG A 111 -4.32 8.64 1.10
N GLU A 112 -3.99 9.72 1.79
CA GLU A 112 -4.14 11.08 1.26
C GLU A 112 -3.14 11.35 0.14
N ILE A 113 -1.93 10.82 0.26
CA ILE A 113 -0.89 10.90 -0.79
C ILE A 113 -1.31 10.21 -2.07
N ARG A 114 -2.15 9.16 -2.00
CA ARG A 114 -2.77 8.60 -3.20
C ARG A 114 -3.57 9.66 -3.96
N ASN A 115 -4.32 10.52 -3.27
CA ASN A 115 -5.13 11.55 -3.92
C ASN A 115 -4.23 12.58 -4.61
N GLU A 116 -3.13 12.95 -3.97
CA GLU A 116 -2.14 13.88 -4.52
C GLU A 116 -1.46 13.30 -5.77
N LEU A 117 -1.12 12.01 -5.74
CA LEU A 117 -0.54 11.29 -6.88
C LEU A 117 -1.52 11.03 -8.05
N GLU A 118 -2.84 11.07 -7.82
CA GLU A 118 -3.88 10.91 -8.87
C GLU A 118 -4.17 12.22 -9.61
N HIS A 119 -3.84 13.36 -9.01
CA HIS A 119 -3.81 14.64 -9.71
C HIS A 119 -2.49 14.71 -10.48
N ASP A 120 -2.55 14.77 -11.83
CA ASP A 120 -1.39 14.87 -12.75
C ASP A 120 -0.25 15.66 -12.09
N TYR A 121 0.94 15.05 -11.97
CA TYR A 121 2.11 15.51 -11.21
C TYR A 121 2.04 16.98 -10.79
N PRO A 122 2.20 17.30 -9.49
CA PRO A 122 2.20 18.69 -9.07
C PRO A 122 3.15 19.50 -9.94
N ASP A 123 2.72 20.69 -10.35
CA ASP A 123 3.51 21.63 -11.17
C ASP A 123 4.89 21.92 -10.53
N GLU A 124 5.04 21.58 -9.24
CA GLU A 124 6.23 21.73 -8.42
C GLU A 124 6.98 20.40 -8.18
N LEU A 125 8.22 20.32 -8.69
CA LEU A 125 9.14 19.20 -8.50
C LEU A 125 9.37 18.81 -7.03
N GLN A 126 9.23 19.76 -6.11
CA GLN A 126 9.38 19.55 -4.68
C GLN A 126 8.27 18.65 -4.12
N GLU A 127 7.01 18.90 -4.49
CA GLU A 127 5.86 18.11 -4.03
C GLU A 127 5.98 16.65 -4.51
N ALA A 128 6.28 16.45 -5.79
CA ALA A 128 6.50 15.11 -6.35
C ALA A 128 7.65 14.34 -5.65
N LEU A 129 8.70 15.05 -5.22
CA LEU A 129 9.80 14.46 -4.47
C LEU A 129 9.38 14.09 -3.04
N ASP A 130 8.60 14.95 -2.38
CA ASP A 130 8.13 14.70 -1.03
C ASP A 130 7.14 13.53 -0.96
N ASP A 131 6.23 13.41 -1.93
CA ASP A 131 5.35 12.24 -2.08
C ASP A 131 6.13 10.94 -2.24
N LEU A 132 7.16 10.97 -3.11
CA LEU A 132 8.03 9.84 -3.35
C LEU A 132 8.76 9.43 -2.06
N LYS A 133 9.36 10.39 -1.36
CA LYS A 133 10.05 10.14 -0.09
C LYS A 133 9.10 9.54 0.94
N TYR A 134 7.92 10.12 1.10
CA TYR A 134 6.94 9.62 2.05
C TYR A 134 6.54 8.17 1.73
N CYS A 135 6.28 7.86 0.46
CA CYS A 135 5.92 6.50 0.04
C CYS A 135 7.08 5.50 0.23
N ILE A 136 8.34 5.93 0.05
CA ILE A 136 9.52 5.10 0.34
C ILE A 136 9.65 4.84 1.85
N ASP A 137 9.50 5.88 2.66
CA ASP A 137 9.63 5.82 4.12
C ASP A 137 8.51 4.96 4.75
N ASN A 138 7.31 5.00 4.17
CA ASN A 138 6.16 4.22 4.63
C ASN A 138 6.02 2.81 4.01
N PHE A 139 7.04 2.34 3.28
CA PHE A 139 7.06 0.98 2.77
C PHE A 139 6.90 -0.06 3.89
N GLU A 140 7.65 0.09 4.99
CA GLU A 140 7.62 -0.86 6.12
C GLU A 140 6.26 -0.88 6.82
N THR A 141 5.62 0.29 6.94
CA THR A 141 4.24 0.40 7.43
C THR A 141 3.30 -0.42 6.56
N LEU A 142 3.35 -0.22 5.24
CA LEU A 142 2.49 -0.94 4.29
C LEU A 142 2.77 -2.45 4.28
N GLN A 143 4.04 -2.83 4.40
CA GLN A 143 4.48 -4.22 4.56
C GLN A 143 3.89 -4.83 5.84
N SER A 144 3.87 -4.09 6.95
CA SER A 144 3.29 -4.56 8.20
C SER A 144 1.79 -4.87 8.03
N TYR A 145 1.03 -4.01 7.36
CA TYR A 145 -0.41 -4.24 7.11
C TYR A 145 -0.66 -5.49 6.28
N TYR A 146 0.16 -5.70 5.24
CA TYR A 146 0.13 -6.93 4.45
C TYR A 146 0.39 -8.17 5.32
N LEU A 147 1.45 -8.16 6.13
CA LEU A 147 1.79 -9.29 7.00
C LEU A 147 0.72 -9.55 8.06
N ASN A 148 0.14 -8.49 8.63
CA ASN A 148 -0.92 -8.59 9.62
C ASN A 148 -2.18 -9.22 9.03
N VAL A 149 -2.57 -8.87 7.80
CA VAL A 149 -3.63 -9.58 7.06
C VAL A 149 -3.33 -11.07 6.94
N LYS A 150 -2.10 -11.44 6.55
CA LYS A 150 -1.71 -12.86 6.43
C LYS A 150 -1.78 -13.58 7.76
N ASN A 151 -1.39 -12.92 8.85
CA ASN A 151 -1.45 -13.48 10.20
C ASN A 151 -2.89 -13.61 10.71
N PHE A 152 -3.74 -12.62 10.44
CA PHE A 152 -5.16 -12.66 10.78
C PHE A 152 -5.86 -13.85 10.12
N VAL A 153 -5.63 -14.06 8.81
CA VAL A 153 -6.26 -15.17 8.07
C VAL A 153 -5.86 -16.55 8.60
N LYS A 154 -4.64 -16.73 9.09
CA LYS A 154 -4.20 -18.00 9.69
C LYS A 154 -5.08 -18.43 10.87
N ARG A 155 -5.71 -17.48 11.59
CA ARG A 155 -6.64 -17.77 12.70
C ARG A 155 -7.92 -18.51 12.24
N PHE A 156 -8.31 -18.36 10.97
CA PHE A 156 -9.53 -18.94 10.39
C PHE A 156 -9.28 -20.18 9.53
N THR A 157 -8.01 -20.53 9.35
CA THR A 157 -7.55 -21.66 8.54
C THR A 157 -7.02 -22.74 9.49
N LEU A 158 -7.91 -23.30 10.31
CA LEU A 158 -7.72 -24.57 11.04
C LEU A 158 -8.24 -25.73 10.19
#